data_AF-A0AAJ0UGC5-F1
#
_entry.id   AF-A0AAJ0UGC5-F1
#
_cell.length_a   1.000
_cell.length_b   1.000
_cell.length_c   1.000
_cell.angle_alpha   90.00
_cell.angle_beta   90.00
_cell.angle_gamma   90.00
#
_symmetry.space_group_name_H-M   'P 1'
#
loop_
_entity.id
_entity.type
_entity.pdbx_description
1 polymer ?
#
loop_
_entity_poly.entity_id
_entity_poly.type
_entity_poly.pdbx_seq_one_letter_code
_entity_poly.pdbx_strand_id
1 'polypeptide(L)' 'MQIAMIGLGRMGANMARRLARGGHRCVLYDLDPTAVATVVHGPFRSPE' A
#
# COMPACT_ATOMS: atom_id res chain seq x y z
N MET A 1 -11.97 -5.81 -4.29
CA MET A 1 -12.26 -4.41 -3.92
C MET A 1 -11.05 -3.53 -4.23
N GLN A 2 -11.26 -2.23 -4.44
CA GLN A 2 -10.21 -1.22 -4.51
C GLN A 2 -10.23 -0.40 -3.23
N ILE A 3 -9.09 -0.30 -2.56
CA ILE A 3 -8.96 0.36 -1.25
C ILE A 3 -7.84 1.38 -1.34
N ALA A 4 -8.11 2.61 -0.94
CA ALA A 4 -7.07 3.62 -0.77
C ALA A 4 -6.61 3.65 0.70
N MET A 5 -5.30 3.74 0.90
CA MET A 5 -4.70 3.91 2.23
C MET A 5 -3.81 5.14 2.23
N ILE A 6 -4.13 6.08 3.12
CA ILE A 6 -3.37 7.30 3.37
C ILE A 6 -2.64 7.14 4.70
N GLY A 7 -1.32 7.16 4.66
CA GLY A 7 -0.45 6.91 5.82
C GLY A 7 -0.10 5.42 5.98
N LEU A 8 1.19 5.14 5.98
CA LEU A 8 1.82 3.82 6.03
C LEU A 8 2.75 3.68 7.24
N GLY A 9 2.36 4.27 8.37
CA GLY A 9 2.94 3.93 9.66
C GLY A 9 2.72 2.44 10.01
N ARG A 10 3.13 2.03 11.23
CA ARG A 10 3.09 0.61 11.66
C ARG A 10 1.75 -0.10 11.39
N MET A 11 0.63 0.57 11.68
CA MET A 11 -0.70 0.00 11.45
C MET A 11 -1.06 -0.04 9.95
N GLY A 12 -0.91 1.09 9.25
CA GLY A 12 -1.25 1.21 7.83
C GLY A 12 -0.49 0.19 6.98
N ALA A 13 0.84 0.15 7.10
CA ALA A 13 1.67 -0.80 6.36
C ALA A 13 1.26 -2.26 6.60
N ASN A 14 0.95 -2.63 7.86
CA ASN A 14 0.48 -3.98 8.17
C ASN A 14 -0.90 -4.29 7.58
N MET A 15 -1.81 -3.31 7.60
CA MET A 15 -3.13 -3.48 7.02
C MET A 15 -3.06 -3.59 5.48
N ALA A 16 -2.28 -2.74 4.82
CA ALA A 16 -2.01 -2.82 3.38
C ALA A 16 -1.49 -4.21 2.98
N ARG A 17 -0.51 -4.76 3.70
CA ARG A 17 0.01 -6.12 3.46
C ARG A 17 -1.07 -7.19 3.62
N ARG A 18 -1.93 -7.09 4.64
CA ARG A 18 -3.03 -8.04 4.87
C ARG A 18 -4.08 -7.97 3.76
N LEU A 19 -4.47 -6.76 3.37
CA LEU A 19 -5.43 -6.53 2.30
C LEU A 19 -4.90 -7.05 0.95
N ALA A 20 -3.64 -6.78 0.63
CA ALA A 20 -3.00 -7.32 -0.56
C ALA A 20 -2.95 -8.86 -0.55
N ARG A 21 -2.60 -9.48 0.59
CA ARG A 21 -2.66 -10.95 0.76
C ARG A 21 -4.08 -11.51 0.63
N GLY A 22 -5.10 -10.73 0.96
CA GLY A 22 -6.52 -11.04 0.74
C GLY A 22 -7.01 -10.83 -0.70
N GLY A 23 -6.12 -10.52 -1.64
CA GLY A 23 -6.48 -10.29 -3.05
C GLY A 23 -7.14 -8.94 -3.31
N HIS A 24 -7.05 -7.98 -2.38
CA HIS A 24 -7.60 -6.64 -2.57
C HIS A 24 -6.56 -5.73 -3.24
N ARG A 25 -6.98 -4.99 -4.28
CA ARG A 25 -6.15 -3.96 -4.89
C ARG A 25 -6.10 -2.76 -3.96
N CYS A 26 -4.88 -2.33 -3.62
CA CYS A 26 -4.66 -1.22 -2.71
C CYS A 26 -3.88 -0.11 -3.42
N VAL A 27 -4.37 1.12 -3.32
CA VAL A 27 -3.63 2.34 -3.69
C VAL A 27 -3.07 2.91 -2.39
N LEU A 28 -1.75 3.06 -2.31
CA LEU A 28 -1.07 3.47 -1.09
C LEU A 28 -0.46 4.85 -1.29
N TYR A 29 -0.62 5.73 -0.31
CA TYR A 29 -0.02 7.05 -0.30
C TYR A 29 0.55 7.37 1.09
N ASP A 30 1.75 7.92 1.11
CA ASP A 30 2.38 8.49 2.29
C ASP A 30 3.22 9.70 1.85
N LEU A 31 3.42 10.65 2.76
CA LEU A 31 4.32 11.79 2.54
C LEU A 31 5.78 11.33 2.52
N ASP A 32 6.12 10.29 3.28
CA ASP A 32 7.42 9.66 3.25
C ASP A 32 7.45 8.55 2.19
N PRO A 33 8.16 8.72 1.08
CA PRO A 33 8.25 7.71 0.02
C PRO A 33 8.91 6.42 0.50
N THR A 34 9.73 6.47 1.56
CA THR A 34 10.36 5.27 2.14
C THR A 34 9.31 4.36 2.78
N ALA A 35 8.24 4.93 3.36
CA ALA A 35 7.15 4.16 3.94
C ALA A 35 6.43 3.32 2.87
N VAL A 36 6.20 3.89 1.68
CA VAL A 36 5.64 3.16 0.52
C VAL A 36 6.59 2.03 0.07
N ALA A 37 7.89 2.30 -0.01
CA ALA A 37 8.88 1.32 -0.43
C ALA A 37 8.99 0.11 0.52
N THR A 38 8.65 0.26 1.81
CA THR A 38 8.62 -0.86 2.76
C THR A 38 7.45 -1.82 2.56
N VAL A 39 6.45 -1.44 1.76
CA VAL A 39 5.24 -2.22 1.50
C VAL A 39 5.22 -2.78 0.07
N VAL A 40 5.75 -2.03 -0.90
CA VAL A 40 5.74 -2.40 -2.31
C VAL A 40 7.09 -3.01 -2.71
N HIS A 41 7.06 -4.24 -3.22
CA HIS A 41 8.22 -4.91 -3.80
C HIS A 41 7.94 -5.18 -5.29
N GLY A 42 8.13 -4.16 -6.12
CA GLY A 42 7.87 -4.23 -7.56
C GLY A 42 7.79 -2.85 -8.22
N PRO A 43 7.80 -2.79 -9.56
CA PRO A 43 7.63 -1.52 -10.26
C PRO A 43 6.28 -0.89 -9.89
N PHE A 44 6.27 0.44 -9.78
CA PHE A 44 5.02 1.20 -9.67
C PHE A 44 4.10 0.80 -10.83
N ARG A 45 2.87 0.42 -10.50
CA ARG A 45 1.82 0.16 -11.48
C ARG A 45 0.88 1.35 -11.47
N SER A 46 0.70 1.97 -12.63
CA SER A 46 -0.33 2.98 -12.82
C SER A 46 -1.70 2.39 -12.48
N PRO A 47 -2.57 3.11 -11.75
CA PRO A 47 -3.95 2.71 -11.63
C PRO A 47 -4.62 2.90 -12.99
N GLU A 48 -5.03 1.81 -13.63
CA GLU A 48 -5.94 1.84 -14.79
C GLU A 48 -7.32 2.40 -14.44
#